data_AF-A0A819Y205-F1
#
_entry.id   AF-A0A819Y205-F1
#
_cell.length_a   1.000
_cell.length_b   1.000
_cell.length_c   1.000
_cell.angle_alpha   90.00
_cell.angle_beta   90.00
_cell.angle_gamma   90.00
#
_symmetry.space_group_name_H-M   'P 1'
#
loop_
_entity.id
_entity.type
_entity.pdbx_description
1 polymer ?
#
loop_
_entity_poly.entity_id
_entity_poly.type
_entity_poly.pdbx_seq_one_letter_code
_entity_poly.pdbx_strand_id
1 'polypeptide(L)'
;MNIYISVEIKSTSKSLLTNEQLDLDRWHLKFKDTFEKFKNSTEHYGKLLLKEKVSYNDIQQAIENLINNNSLDEYRKRLLIKMRLDENTINEFASSLNLSISDLTDWN
;
A
#
# COMPACT_ATOMS: atom_id res chain seq x y z
N MET A 1 50.30 31.88 -44.27
CA MET A 1 50.35 30.83 -43.23
C MET A 1 49.35 31.24 -42.16
N ASN A 2 48.14 30.68 -42.20
CA ASN A 2 47.04 31.04 -41.29
C ASN A 2 47.04 30.07 -40.12
N ILE A 3 47.20 30.61 -38.91
CA ILE A 3 47.11 29.86 -37.66
C ILE A 3 45.63 29.76 -37.32
N TYR A 4 45.05 28.57 -37.47
CA TYR A 4 43.72 28.25 -36.96
C TYR A 4 43.83 28.02 -35.46
N ILE A 5 43.26 28.93 -34.67
CA ILE A 5 43.04 28.71 -33.24
C ILE A 5 41.76 27.89 -33.12
N SER A 6 41.91 26.59 -32.88
CA SER A 6 40.82 25.72 -32.48
C SER A 6 40.41 26.08 -31.05
N VAL A 7 39.28 26.76 -30.89
CA VAL A 7 38.63 26.91 -29.58
C VAL A 7 37.94 25.58 -29.28
N GLU A 8 38.55 24.77 -28.41
CA GLU A 8 37.87 23.64 -27.78
C GLU A 8 36.77 24.17 -26.86
N ILE A 9 35.53 24.16 -27.32
CA ILE A 9 34.37 24.28 -26.44
C ILE A 9 34.22 22.92 -25.74
N LYS A 10 34.80 22.79 -24.54
CA LYS A 10 34.47 21.70 -23.64
C LYS A 10 32.99 21.83 -23.27
N SER A 11 32.15 21.01 -23.90
CA SER A 11 30.80 20.72 -23.46
C SER A 11 30.85 20.00 -22.11
N THR A 12 30.95 20.78 -21.03
CA THR A 12 30.58 20.31 -19.69
C THR A 12 29.08 20.45 -19.51
N SER A 13 28.31 19.55 -20.12
CA SER A 13 26.91 19.35 -19.76
C SER A 13 26.83 18.48 -18.51
N LYS A 14 27.38 18.95 -17.37
CA LYS A 14 26.99 18.42 -16.06
C LYS A 14 25.67 19.11 -15.71
N SER A 15 24.57 18.49 -16.12
CA SER A 15 23.24 18.86 -15.65
C SER A 15 23.21 18.73 -14.12
N LEU A 16 23.40 19.85 -13.44
CA LEU A 16 23.17 19.99 -12.00
C LEU A 16 21.67 19.86 -11.78
N LEU A 17 21.19 18.65 -11.47
CA LEU A 17 19.87 18.48 -10.89
C LEU A 17 19.83 19.33 -9.62
N THR A 18 18.88 20.26 -9.55
CA THR A 18 18.73 21.12 -8.38
C THR A 18 18.38 20.25 -7.17
N ASN A 19 18.73 20.71 -5.97
CA ASN A 19 18.39 19.99 -4.73
C ASN A 19 16.88 19.72 -4.62
N GLU A 20 16.06 20.61 -5.19
CA GLU A 20 14.60 20.44 -5.29
C GLU A 20 14.20 19.25 -6.17
N GLN A 21 14.88 19.02 -7.30
CA GLN A 21 14.64 17.86 -8.17
C GLN A 21 15.01 16.55 -7.45
N LEU A 22 16.14 16.54 -6.73
CA LEU A 22 16.59 15.38 -5.95
C LEU A 22 15.68 15.07 -4.76
N ASP A 23 15.04 16.09 -4.18
CA ASP A 23 14.05 15.92 -3.10
C ASP A 23 12.70 15.43 -3.62
N LEU A 24 12.26 15.91 -4.79
CA LEU A 24 11.08 15.40 -5.51
C LEU A 24 11.26 13.94 -5.91
N ASP A 25 12.41 13.57 -6.46
CA ASP A 25 12.71 12.19 -6.87
C ASP A 25 12.79 11.26 -5.64
N ARG A 26 13.39 11.72 -4.53
CA ARG A 26 13.40 10.97 -3.26
C ARG A 26 12.01 10.81 -2.67
N TRP A 27 11.17 11.84 -2.73
CA TRP A 27 9.79 11.78 -2.28
C TRP A 27 8.96 10.79 -3.12
N HIS A 28 9.11 10.84 -4.46
CA HIS A 28 8.46 9.91 -5.38
C HIS A 28 8.89 8.46 -5.14
N LEU A 29 10.19 8.20 -4.98
CA LEU A 29 10.73 6.87 -4.68
C LEU A 29 10.19 6.34 -3.35
N LYS A 30 10.18 7.17 -2.31
CA LYS A 30 9.64 6.79 -1.00
C LYS A 30 8.14 6.51 -1.08
N PHE A 31 7.38 7.33 -1.80
CA PHE A 31 5.94 7.14 -1.95
C PHE A 31 5.61 5.86 -2.74
N LYS A 32 6.35 5.59 -3.82
CA LYS A 32 6.22 4.37 -4.61
C LYS A 32 6.52 3.13 -3.76
N ASP A 33 7.58 3.17 -2.96
CA ASP A 33 7.92 2.09 -2.03
C ASP A 33 6.87 1.91 -0.94
N THR A 34 6.32 2.99 -0.39
CA THR A 34 5.24 2.93 0.60
C THR A 34 3.96 2.36 -0.02
N PHE A 35 3.64 2.75 -1.25
CA PHE A 35 2.47 2.23 -1.97
C PHE A 35 2.65 0.76 -2.34
N GLU A 36 3.82 0.32 -2.79
CA GLU A 36 4.11 -1.09 -3.04
C GLU A 36 4.12 -1.91 -1.75
N LYS A 37 4.70 -1.41 -0.66
CA LYS A 37 4.61 -2.07 0.66
C LYS A 37 3.17 -2.17 1.15
N PHE A 38 2.38 -1.10 0.97
CA PHE A 38 0.96 -1.11 1.27
C PHE A 38 0.23 -2.15 0.42
N LYS A 39 0.35 -2.08 -0.91
CA LYS A 39 -0.25 -3.00 -1.88
C LYS A 39 0.08 -4.46 -1.54
N ASN A 40 1.34 -4.78 -1.31
CA ASN A 40 1.78 -6.14 -0.94
C ASN A 40 1.24 -6.56 0.44
N SER A 41 1.18 -5.65 1.41
CA SER A 41 0.55 -5.92 2.72
C SER A 41 -0.97 -6.12 2.61
N THR A 42 -1.60 -5.49 1.62
CA THR A 42 -3.03 -5.59 1.34
C THR A 42 -3.38 -6.66 0.32
N GLU A 43 -2.42 -7.34 -0.31
CA GLU A 43 -2.70 -8.33 -1.35
C GLU A 43 -3.45 -9.53 -0.78
N HIS A 44 -3.14 -9.91 0.47
CA HIS A 44 -3.87 -10.94 1.21
C HIS A 44 -5.30 -10.51 1.55
N TYR A 45 -5.49 -9.21 1.85
CA TYR A 45 -6.82 -8.62 2.03
C TYR A 45 -7.61 -8.53 0.72
N GLY A 46 -6.96 -8.11 -0.36
CA GLY A 46 -7.54 -8.03 -1.69
C GLY A 46 -8.00 -9.39 -2.18
N LYS A 47 -7.22 -10.45 -1.96
CA LYS A 47 -7.62 -11.84 -2.27
C LYS A 47 -8.86 -12.31 -1.49
N LEU A 48 -9.07 -11.80 -0.27
CA LEU A 48 -10.29 -12.04 0.50
C LEU A 48 -11.49 -11.23 -0.05
N LEU A 49 -11.26 -10.00 -0.52
CA LEU A 49 -12.27 -9.16 -1.15
C LEU A 49 -12.63 -9.58 -2.58
N LEU A 50 -11.74 -10.31 -3.27
CA LEU A 50 -11.98 -10.92 -4.58
C LEU A 50 -12.85 -12.19 -4.49
N LYS A 51 -13.23 -12.63 -3.29
CA LYS A 51 -14.27 -13.64 -3.14
C LYS A 51 -15.61 -12.99 -3.44
N GLU A 52 -16.44 -13.67 -4.23
CA GLU A 52 -17.85 -13.27 -4.46
C GLU A 52 -18.63 -13.09 -3.14
N LYS A 53 -18.17 -13.75 -2.06
CA LYS A 53 -18.74 -13.62 -0.73
C LYS A 53 -17.69 -13.83 0.36
N VAL A 54 -17.68 -12.94 1.34
CA VAL A 54 -16.88 -12.99 2.56
C VAL A 54 -17.69 -13.67 3.66
N SER A 55 -17.11 -14.70 4.28
CA SER A 55 -17.73 -15.43 5.40
C SER A 55 -17.22 -14.98 6.76
N TYR A 56 -17.93 -15.36 7.83
CA TYR A 56 -17.47 -15.21 9.21
C TYR A 56 -16.05 -15.78 9.43
N ASN A 57 -15.78 -16.97 8.91
CA ASN A 57 -14.48 -17.63 9.05
C ASN A 57 -13.36 -16.87 8.35
N ASP A 58 -13.65 -16.24 7.21
CA ASP A 58 -12.69 -15.41 6.49
C ASP A 58 -12.25 -14.20 7.33
N ILE A 59 -13.21 -13.55 7.99
CA ILE A 59 -12.93 -12.43 8.90
C ILE A 59 -12.15 -12.90 10.11
N GLN A 60 -12.54 -14.01 10.74
CA GLN A 60 -11.80 -14.55 11.89
C GLN A 60 -10.35 -14.87 11.54
N GLN A 61 -10.11 -15.52 10.40
CA GLN A 61 -8.76 -15.84 9.94
C GLN A 61 -7.96 -14.56 9.63
N ALA A 62 -8.58 -13.55 9.02
CA ALA A 62 -7.92 -12.26 8.76
C ALA A 62 -7.51 -11.55 10.06
N ILE A 63 -8.39 -11.55 11.07
CA ILE A 63 -8.10 -10.96 12.39
C ILE A 63 -7.00 -11.74 13.11
N GLU A 64 -7.01 -13.07 13.05
CA GLU A 64 -5.97 -13.91 13.66
C GLU A 64 -4.60 -13.66 13.02
N ASN A 65 -4.55 -13.56 11.69
CA ASN A 65 -3.32 -13.20 10.97
C ASN A 65 -2.78 -11.81 11.37
N LEU A 66 -3.68 -10.83 11.58
CA LEU A 66 -3.30 -9.51 12.07
C LEU A 66 -2.72 -9.53 13.48
N ILE A 67 -3.39 -10.24 14.40
CA ILE A 67 -2.94 -10.34 15.80
C ILE A 67 -1.54 -10.98 15.86
N ASN A 68 -1.31 -12.00 15.02
CA ASN A 68 -0.02 -12.68 14.91
C ASN A 68 1.06 -11.87 14.18
N ASN A 69 0.69 -10.75 13.54
CA ASN A 69 1.65 -9.85 12.92
C ASN A 69 2.30 -8.93 13.97
N ASN A 70 3.61 -9.06 14.12
CA ASN A 70 4.41 -8.31 15.10
C ASN A 70 4.46 -6.79 14.85
N SER A 71 3.92 -6.29 13.73
CA SER A 71 3.91 -4.86 13.41
C SER A 71 2.78 -4.06 14.08
N LEU A 72 1.80 -4.72 14.71
CA LEU A 72 0.73 -4.02 15.41
C LEU A 72 1.13 -3.63 16.83
N ASP A 73 0.80 -2.40 17.24
CA ASP A 73 0.91 -2.01 18.64
C ASP A 73 -0.12 -2.73 19.53
N GLU A 74 0.16 -2.73 20.84
CA GLU A 74 -0.63 -3.44 21.84
C GLU A 74 -2.09 -2.96 21.95
N TYR A 75 -2.36 -1.68 21.66
CA TYR A 75 -3.73 -1.17 21.67
C TYR A 75 -4.53 -1.77 20.51
N ARG A 76 -3.97 -1.77 19.30
CA ARG A 76 -4.61 -2.37 18.12
C ARG A 76 -4.81 -3.88 18.27
N LYS A 77 -3.84 -4.60 18.84
CA LYS A 77 -3.98 -6.04 19.13
C LYS A 77 -5.14 -6.31 20.10
N ARG A 78 -5.25 -5.54 21.18
CA ARG A 78 -6.37 -5.67 22.14
C ARG A 78 -7.74 -5.43 21.48
N LEU A 79 -7.82 -4.43 20.60
CA LEU A 79 -9.05 -4.15 19.87
C LEU A 79 -9.44 -5.33 18.96
N LEU A 80 -8.49 -5.88 18.22
CA LEU A 80 -8.71 -7.04 17.35
C LEU A 80 -9.11 -8.29 18.12
N ILE A 81 -8.50 -8.53 19.29
CA ILE A 81 -8.91 -9.63 20.19
C ILE A 81 -10.35 -9.43 20.64
N LYS A 82 -10.74 -8.20 21.03
CA LYS A 82 -12.11 -7.89 21.42
C LYS A 82 -13.10 -8.14 20.27
N MET A 83 -12.77 -7.70 19.05
CA MET A 83 -13.59 -7.94 17.87
C MET A 83 -13.73 -9.44 17.57
N ARG A 84 -12.65 -10.22 17.69
CA ARG A 84 -12.65 -11.67 17.47
C ARG A 84 -13.60 -12.41 18.41
N LEU A 85 -13.70 -11.96 19.66
CA LEU A 85 -14.52 -12.58 20.70
C LEU A 85 -16.01 -12.22 20.60
N ASP A 86 -16.35 -11.22 19.80
CA ASP A 86 -17.73 -10.78 19.60
C ASP A 86 -18.25 -11.27 18.23
N GLU A 87 -18.98 -12.38 18.26
CA GLU A 87 -19.53 -13.01 17.05
C GLU A 87 -20.44 -12.06 16.25
N ASN A 88 -21.20 -11.19 16.92
CA ASN A 88 -22.07 -10.23 16.26
C ASN A 88 -21.25 -9.23 15.45
N THR A 89 -20.20 -8.67 16.06
CA THR A 89 -19.27 -7.75 15.38
C THR A 89 -18.67 -8.40 14.13
N ILE A 90 -18.27 -9.67 14.19
CA ILE A 90 -17.69 -10.37 13.03
C ILE A 90 -18.73 -10.58 11.92
N ASN A 91 -19.95 -10.98 12.29
CA ASN A 91 -21.04 -11.21 11.33
C ASN A 91 -21.49 -9.90 10.66
N GLU A 92 -21.60 -8.81 11.41
CA GLU A 92 -21.90 -7.49 10.89
C GLU A 92 -20.81 -6.99 9.93
N PHE A 93 -19.54 -7.22 10.28
CA PHE A 93 -18.41 -6.84 9.44
C PHE A 93 -18.38 -7.64 8.13
N ALA A 94 -18.60 -8.96 8.19
CA ALA A 94 -18.72 -9.79 6.99
C ALA A 94 -19.90 -9.34 6.10
N SER A 95 -21.05 -9.01 6.70
CA SER A 95 -22.22 -8.52 5.97
C SER A 95 -21.96 -7.18 5.29
N SER A 96 -21.31 -6.25 5.99
CA SER A 96 -20.95 -4.92 5.47
C SER A 96 -19.97 -5.02 4.29
N LEU A 97 -19.00 -5.95 4.38
CA LEU A 97 -18.07 -6.22 3.30
C LEU A 97 -18.77 -6.84 2.09
N ASN A 98 -19.71 -7.75 2.30
CA ASN A 98 -20.50 -8.33 1.20
C ASN A 98 -21.37 -7.28 0.49
N LEU A 99 -21.95 -6.33 1.22
CA LEU A 99 -22.66 -5.20 0.61
C LEU A 99 -21.71 -4.35 -0.25
N SER A 100 -20.52 -4.04 0.28
CA SER A 100 -19.51 -3.28 -0.47
C SER A 100 -19.03 -4.02 -1.72
N ILE A 101 -18.88 -5.35 -1.66
CA ILE A 101 -18.53 -6.18 -2.82
C ILE A 101 -19.66 -6.17 -3.86
N SER A 102 -20.93 -6.28 -3.42
CA SER A 102 -22.09 -6.18 -4.30
C SER A 102 -22.13 -4.84 -5.03
N ASP A 103 -21.98 -3.73 -4.29
CA ASP A 103 -22.00 -2.37 -4.85
C ASP A 103 -20.88 -2.19 -5.89
N LEU A 104 -19.67 -2.71 -5.62
CA LEU A 104 -18.54 -2.65 -6.55
C LEU A 104 -18.73 -3.55 -7.78
N THR A 105 -19.46 -4.66 -7.64
CA THR A 105 -19.75 -5.58 -8.74
C THR A 105 -20.77 -4.97 -9.68
N ASP A 106 -21.81 -4.31 -9.14
CA ASP A 106 -22.83 -3.60 -9.94
C ASP A 106 -22.26 -2.39 -10.71
N TRP A 107 -21.14 -1.83 -10.25
CA TRP A 107 -20.46 -0.71 -10.91
C TRP A 107 -19.58 -1.12 -12.10
N ASN A 108 -19.18 -2.40 -12.21
CA ASN A 108 -18.35 -2.92 -13.30
C ASN A 108 -19.17 -3.57 -14.42
#